data_AF-A0AAV3NZK1-F1
#
_entry.id   AF-A0AAV3NZK1-F1
#
_cell.length_a   1.000
_cell.length_b   1.000
_cell.length_c   1.000
_cell.angle_alpha   90.00
_cell.angle_beta   90.00
_cell.angle_gamma   90.00
#
_symmetry.space_group_name_H-M   'P 1'
#
loop_
_entity.id
_entity.type
_entity.pdbx_description
1 polymer ?
#
loop_
_entity_poly.entity_id
_entity_poly.type
_entity_poly.pdbx_seq_one_letter_code
_entity_poly.pdbx_strand_id
1 'polypeptide(L)'
;MQFNLQCDELWIGKAHIPRIAKLHGLSKLTSYNLSMKDGKRTRITKDDLVDHDWEFHFTEEAPDYWRNLDPFWTGEGPLMRRYFHADGTLTADEGDKVWGGHESCYSVITSFFGDGRIRENYVRVNRWPPMSITRKPDWSWELINRIYVYTSIADAEKEAGTGPLFYAF
;
A
#
# COMPACT_ATOMS: atom_id res chain seq x y z
N MET A 1 20.90 -16.81 21.03
CA MET A 1 19.55 -17.40 21.25
C MET A 1 18.44 -16.36 21.42
N GLN A 2 18.75 -15.06 21.59
CA GLN A 2 17.78 -13.99 21.92
C GLN A 2 16.98 -13.42 20.73
N PHE A 3 17.53 -13.49 19.50
CA PHE A 3 16.86 -12.99 18.28
C PHE A 3 15.68 -13.86 17.80
N ASN A 4 15.50 -15.04 18.40
CA ASN A 4 14.45 -15.96 18.00
C ASN A 4 13.06 -15.44 18.41
N LEU A 5 12.94 -14.91 19.63
CA LEU A 5 11.72 -14.27 20.14
C LEU A 5 11.46 -12.91 19.47
N GLN A 6 12.51 -12.18 19.10
CA GLN A 6 12.39 -10.80 18.61
C GLN A 6 11.75 -10.64 17.22
N CYS A 7 11.86 -11.61 16.31
CA CYS A 7 11.19 -11.50 14.99
C CYS A 7 9.70 -11.74 15.10
N ASP A 8 9.33 -12.84 15.77
CA ASP A 8 7.92 -13.19 15.95
C ASP A 8 7.22 -12.10 16.77
N GLU A 9 7.86 -11.61 17.84
CA GLU A 9 7.37 -10.46 18.61
C GLU A 9 7.29 -9.17 17.79
N LEU A 10 8.26 -8.90 16.91
CA LEU A 10 8.25 -7.70 16.06
C LEU A 10 7.07 -7.71 15.08
N TRP A 11 6.71 -8.89 14.57
CA TRP A 11 5.67 -9.07 13.56
C TRP A 11 4.26 -9.10 14.15
N ILE A 12 4.12 -9.26 15.47
CA ILE A 12 2.81 -9.14 16.14
C ILE A 12 2.21 -7.75 15.88
N GLY A 13 0.96 -7.75 15.39
CA GLY A 13 0.20 -6.53 15.12
C GLY A 13 0.69 -5.74 13.91
N LYS A 14 1.55 -6.32 13.07
CA LYS A 14 1.92 -5.71 11.78
C LYS A 14 0.92 -6.10 10.71
N ALA A 15 0.53 -5.14 9.88
CA ALA A 15 -0.37 -5.34 8.76
C ALA A 15 0.30 -6.13 7.63
N HIS A 16 1.60 -5.90 7.37
CA HIS A 16 2.32 -6.51 6.24
C HIS A 16 3.70 -6.98 6.67
N ILE A 17 4.09 -8.19 6.29
CA ILE A 17 5.45 -8.71 6.54
C ILE A 17 6.24 -8.73 5.23
N PRO A 18 7.41 -8.06 5.16
CA PRO A 18 8.11 -7.90 3.91
C PRO A 18 8.71 -9.21 3.39
N ARG A 19 8.50 -9.46 2.10
CA ARG A 19 8.97 -10.65 1.38
C ARG A 19 10.46 -10.90 1.55
N ILE A 20 11.26 -9.83 1.46
CA ILE A 20 12.72 -9.91 1.63
C ILE A 20 13.13 -10.49 3.01
N ALA A 21 12.31 -10.30 4.05
CA ALA A 21 12.57 -10.84 5.39
C ALA A 21 12.13 -12.30 5.58
N LYS A 22 11.27 -12.82 4.69
CA LYS A 22 10.78 -14.21 4.68
C LYS A 22 11.59 -15.16 3.78
N LEU A 23 12.65 -14.67 3.12
CA LEU A 23 13.51 -15.51 2.27
C LEU A 23 14.14 -16.68 3.04
N HIS A 24 14.13 -17.86 2.44
CA HIS A 24 14.75 -19.06 3.01
C HIS A 24 16.27 -18.89 3.17
N GLY A 25 16.82 -19.44 4.26
CA GLY A 25 18.25 -19.42 4.56
C GLY A 25 18.74 -18.14 5.24
N LEU A 26 17.88 -17.15 5.50
CA LEU A 26 18.24 -15.98 6.28
C LEU A 26 18.42 -16.30 7.76
N SER A 27 19.39 -15.62 8.38
CA SER A 27 19.49 -15.60 9.84
C SER A 27 18.34 -14.76 10.43
N LYS A 28 17.90 -15.08 11.65
CA LYS A 28 16.82 -14.31 12.33
C LYS A 28 17.19 -12.84 12.53
N LEU A 29 18.45 -12.55 12.81
CA LEU A 29 18.94 -11.16 12.88
C LEU A 29 18.82 -10.45 11.52
N THR A 30 19.09 -11.16 10.42
CA THR A 30 18.94 -10.62 9.07
C THR A 30 17.48 -10.31 8.77
N SER A 31 16.57 -11.25 9.04
CA SER A 31 15.12 -11.05 8.88
C SER A 31 14.62 -9.85 9.69
N TYR A 32 14.99 -9.77 10.98
CA TYR A 32 14.64 -8.64 11.85
C TYR A 32 15.09 -7.29 11.25
N ASN A 33 16.35 -7.20 10.87
CA ASN A 33 16.92 -5.96 10.31
C ASN A 33 16.26 -5.58 8.99
N LEU A 34 15.94 -6.56 8.14
CA LEU A 34 15.23 -6.35 6.88
C LEU A 34 13.81 -5.84 7.14
N SER A 35 13.07 -6.45 8.07
CA SER A 35 11.74 -5.98 8.45
C SER A 35 11.75 -4.56 8.99
N MET A 36 12.70 -4.23 9.86
CA MET A 36 12.83 -2.89 10.42
C MET A 36 13.22 -1.83 9.39
N LYS A 37 14.04 -2.20 8.39
CA LYS A 37 14.39 -1.30 7.28
C LYS A 37 13.19 -1.07 6.37
N ASP A 38 12.48 -2.13 5.99
CA ASP A 38 11.31 -2.04 5.13
C ASP A 38 10.17 -1.25 5.80
N GLY A 39 9.89 -1.51 7.09
CA GLY A 39 8.87 -0.79 7.85
C GLY A 39 9.12 0.72 8.00
N LYS A 40 10.32 1.21 7.64
CA LYS A 40 10.69 2.63 7.64
C LYS A 40 10.79 3.23 6.23
N ARG A 41 10.40 2.48 5.18
CA ARG A 41 10.41 2.99 3.81
C ARG A 41 9.48 4.17 3.65
N THR A 42 9.94 5.17 2.91
CA THR A 42 9.14 6.31 2.45
C THR A 42 8.71 6.15 0.99
N ARG A 43 9.28 5.18 0.29
CA ARG A 43 9.03 4.90 -1.12
C ARG A 43 8.14 3.68 -1.28
N ILE A 44 7.06 3.83 -2.05
CA ILE A 44 6.27 2.69 -2.56
C ILE A 44 6.78 2.25 -3.92
N THR A 45 6.62 0.96 -4.21
CA THR A 45 6.90 0.35 -5.50
C THR A 45 5.64 -0.21 -6.13
N LYS A 46 5.75 -0.67 -7.38
CA LYS A 46 4.67 -1.39 -8.03
C LYS A 46 4.34 -2.71 -7.32
N ASP A 47 5.35 -3.40 -6.80
CA ASP A 47 5.17 -4.67 -6.07
C ASP A 47 4.29 -4.45 -4.83
N ASP A 48 4.50 -3.37 -4.07
CA ASP A 48 3.65 -3.09 -2.91
C ASP A 48 2.19 -2.82 -3.32
N LEU A 49 1.96 -2.14 -4.45
CA LEU A 49 0.60 -1.88 -4.91
C LEU A 49 -0.12 -3.18 -5.29
N VAL A 50 0.56 -4.05 -6.04
CA VAL A 50 -0.02 -5.30 -6.57
C VAL A 50 -0.14 -6.37 -5.50
N ASP A 51 0.75 -6.39 -4.52
CA ASP A 51 0.74 -7.39 -3.46
C ASP A 51 -0.42 -7.22 -2.48
N HIS A 52 -1.05 -6.04 -2.42
CA HIS A 52 -2.09 -5.71 -1.46
C HIS A 52 -3.44 -5.49 -2.13
N ASP A 53 -4.49 -5.90 -1.43
CA ASP A 53 -5.83 -5.35 -1.65
C ASP A 53 -5.91 -4.00 -0.91
N TRP A 54 -6.72 -3.09 -1.42
CA TRP A 54 -6.81 -1.73 -0.88
C TRP A 54 -8.24 -1.36 -0.54
N GLU A 55 -8.47 -0.80 0.63
CA GLU A 55 -9.69 -0.07 0.94
C GLU A 55 -9.61 1.34 0.37
N PHE A 56 -10.70 1.80 -0.23
CA PHE A 56 -10.86 3.12 -0.82
C PHE A 56 -12.02 3.86 -0.17
N HIS A 57 -11.80 5.13 0.14
CA HIS A 57 -12.88 6.05 0.48
C HIS A 57 -12.55 7.49 0.07
N PHE A 58 -13.57 8.30 -0.08
CA PHE A 58 -13.47 9.73 -0.28
C PHE A 58 -13.19 10.44 1.05
N THR A 59 -12.48 11.57 0.99
CA THR A 59 -12.28 12.47 2.14
C THR A 59 -13.49 13.38 2.31
N GLU A 60 -13.49 14.18 3.37
CA GLU A 60 -14.55 15.18 3.62
C GLU A 60 -14.59 16.27 2.54
N GLU A 61 -13.45 16.59 1.91
CA GLU A 61 -13.38 17.59 0.83
C GLU A 61 -13.95 17.09 -0.51
N ALA A 62 -14.28 15.80 -0.62
CA ALA A 62 -14.90 15.27 -1.82
C ALA A 62 -16.34 15.81 -1.98
N PRO A 63 -16.79 16.09 -3.22
CA PRO A 63 -18.17 16.49 -3.47
C PRO A 63 -19.20 15.54 -2.85
N ASP A 64 -20.28 16.09 -2.32
CA ASP A 64 -21.35 15.34 -1.64
C ASP A 64 -21.89 14.19 -2.47
N TYR A 65 -21.99 14.38 -3.79
CA TYR A 65 -22.39 13.32 -4.71
C TYR A 65 -21.56 12.03 -4.52
N TRP A 66 -20.23 12.15 -4.41
CA TRP A 66 -19.35 11.00 -4.24
C TRP A 66 -19.42 10.44 -2.83
N ARG A 67 -19.49 11.31 -1.81
CA ARG A 67 -19.61 10.87 -0.40
C ARG A 67 -20.92 10.12 -0.16
N ASN A 68 -22.01 10.51 -0.81
CA ASN A 68 -23.31 9.82 -0.71
C ASN A 68 -23.33 8.44 -1.38
N LEU A 69 -22.32 8.11 -2.18
CA LEU A 69 -22.15 6.79 -2.79
C LEU A 69 -21.12 5.92 -2.04
N ASP A 70 -20.46 6.49 -1.04
CA ASP A 70 -19.35 5.88 -0.33
C ASP A 70 -19.83 5.21 0.98
N PRO A 71 -19.67 3.88 1.12
CA PRO A 71 -19.95 3.14 2.36
C PRO A 71 -19.30 3.72 3.62
N PHE A 72 -18.11 4.32 3.52
CA PHE A 72 -17.44 4.96 4.65
C PHE A 72 -18.26 6.11 5.25
N TRP A 73 -18.88 6.91 4.40
CA TRP A 73 -19.67 8.08 4.81
C TRP A 73 -21.12 7.73 5.15
N THR A 74 -21.70 6.82 4.38
CA THR A 74 -23.09 6.39 4.57
C THR A 74 -23.23 5.43 5.76
N GLY A 75 -22.15 4.73 6.14
CA GLY A 75 -22.18 3.66 7.13
C GLY A 75 -22.89 2.39 6.62
N GLU A 76 -23.15 2.31 5.32
CA GLU A 76 -23.91 1.22 4.69
C GLU A 76 -22.99 0.31 3.88
N GLY A 77 -22.91 -0.96 4.27
CA GLY A 77 -22.17 -1.99 3.52
C GLY A 77 -20.66 -2.01 3.80
N PRO A 78 -19.92 -2.89 3.10
CA PRO A 78 -18.47 -2.97 3.23
C PRO A 78 -17.77 -1.78 2.59
N LEU A 79 -16.59 -1.43 3.09
CA LEU A 79 -15.72 -0.43 2.44
C LEU A 79 -15.35 -0.89 1.03
N MET A 80 -15.23 0.09 0.12
CA MET A 80 -14.93 -0.18 -1.29
C MET A 80 -13.52 -0.71 -1.46
N ARG A 81 -13.34 -1.74 -2.29
CA ARG A 81 -12.01 -2.32 -2.54
C ARG A 81 -11.46 -1.92 -3.90
N ARG A 82 -10.14 -1.77 -3.98
CA ARG A 82 -9.39 -1.69 -5.25
C ARG A 82 -8.28 -2.72 -5.31
N TYR A 83 -8.02 -3.14 -6.54
CA TYR A 83 -7.01 -4.15 -6.85
C TYR A 83 -6.10 -3.58 -7.94
N PHE A 84 -4.83 -3.37 -7.60
CA PHE A 84 -3.81 -2.90 -8.54
C PHE A 84 -3.18 -4.10 -9.25
N HIS A 85 -3.07 -4.04 -10.57
CA HIS A 85 -2.59 -5.17 -11.37
C HIS A 85 -1.20 -4.94 -11.95
N ALA A 86 -0.47 -6.03 -12.14
CA ALA A 86 0.89 -6.02 -12.67
C ALA A 86 0.99 -5.43 -14.10
N ASP A 87 -0.10 -5.33 -14.86
CA ASP A 87 -0.14 -4.69 -16.16
C ASP A 87 -0.34 -3.15 -16.08
N GLY A 88 -0.52 -2.60 -14.88
CA GLY A 88 -0.77 -1.18 -14.66
C GLY A 88 -2.25 -0.80 -14.64
N THR A 89 -3.16 -1.78 -14.74
CA THR A 89 -4.60 -1.56 -14.59
C THR A 89 -5.03 -1.59 -13.12
N LEU A 90 -6.23 -1.08 -12.86
CA LEU A 90 -6.88 -1.05 -11.56
C LEU A 90 -8.29 -1.61 -11.75
N THR A 91 -8.77 -2.44 -10.82
CA THR A 91 -10.17 -2.88 -10.77
C THR A 91 -10.80 -2.60 -9.41
N ALA A 92 -12.12 -2.76 -9.33
CA ALA A 92 -12.93 -2.64 -8.13
C ALA A 92 -13.88 -3.84 -7.99
N ASP A 93 -14.56 -3.94 -6.85
CA ASP A 93 -15.61 -4.94 -6.65
C ASP A 93 -16.78 -4.76 -7.63
N GLU A 94 -17.48 -5.85 -7.91
CA GLU A 94 -18.71 -5.81 -8.69
C GLU A 94 -19.78 -4.98 -7.96
N GLY A 95 -20.48 -4.11 -8.70
CA GLY A 95 -21.51 -3.25 -8.13
C GLY A 95 -21.00 -2.00 -7.41
N ASP A 96 -19.68 -1.75 -7.41
CA ASP A 96 -19.14 -0.49 -6.93
C ASP A 96 -19.71 0.70 -7.74
N LYS A 97 -20.45 1.57 -7.06
CA LYS A 97 -21.19 2.69 -7.66
C LYS A 97 -20.31 3.87 -8.07
N VAL A 98 -19.09 3.95 -7.55
CA VAL A 98 -18.14 5.03 -7.85
C VAL A 98 -17.07 4.59 -8.84
N TRP A 99 -17.05 3.29 -9.17
CA TRP A 99 -16.17 2.73 -10.17
C TRP A 99 -16.52 3.22 -11.58
N GLY A 100 -15.61 4.01 -12.15
CA GLY A 100 -15.79 4.63 -13.47
C GLY A 100 -15.62 3.71 -14.68
N GLY A 101 -15.36 2.41 -14.48
CA GLY A 101 -15.25 1.40 -15.55
C GLY A 101 -13.86 0.83 -15.80
N HIS A 102 -13.76 0.02 -16.86
CA HIS A 102 -12.68 -0.94 -17.13
C HIS A 102 -11.29 -0.36 -17.50
N GLU A 103 -11.19 0.94 -17.79
CA GLU A 103 -9.94 1.56 -18.30
C GLU A 103 -9.12 2.29 -17.22
N SER A 104 -9.38 2.02 -15.95
CA SER A 104 -8.62 2.66 -14.88
C SER A 104 -7.19 2.14 -14.86
N CYS A 105 -6.23 3.04 -15.06
CA CYS A 105 -4.80 2.75 -15.05
C CYS A 105 -4.12 3.52 -13.91
N TYR A 106 -3.01 2.98 -13.40
CA TYR A 106 -2.21 3.66 -12.40
C TYR A 106 -0.74 3.78 -12.81
N SER A 107 -0.03 4.69 -12.16
CA SER A 107 1.41 4.86 -12.33
C SER A 107 2.07 5.22 -11.01
N VAL A 108 3.24 4.64 -10.76
CA VAL A 108 4.13 5.02 -9.66
C VAL A 108 5.21 5.91 -10.25
N ILE A 109 5.22 7.18 -9.86
CA ILE A 109 6.21 8.14 -10.32
C ILE A 109 7.29 8.28 -9.24
N THR A 110 8.55 8.11 -9.62
CA THR A 110 9.70 8.39 -8.77
C THR A 110 10.63 9.34 -9.51
N SER A 111 10.85 10.53 -8.97
CA SER A 111 11.79 11.51 -9.50
C SER A 111 12.96 11.69 -8.55
N PHE A 112 14.11 12.08 -9.09
CA PHE A 112 15.35 12.24 -8.34
C PHE A 112 15.91 13.66 -8.54
N PHE A 113 16.59 14.17 -7.52
CA PHE A 113 17.49 15.30 -7.67
C PHE A 113 18.73 14.89 -8.48
N GLY A 114 19.48 15.87 -8.99
CA GLY A 114 20.71 15.61 -9.75
C GLY A 114 21.80 14.87 -8.96
N ASP A 115 21.68 14.79 -7.63
CA ASP A 115 22.57 14.04 -6.74
C ASP A 115 22.07 12.61 -6.44
N GLY A 116 20.99 12.16 -7.07
CA GLY A 116 20.43 10.82 -6.91
C GLY A 116 19.52 10.64 -5.69
N ARG A 117 19.29 11.67 -4.86
CA ARG A 117 18.28 11.61 -3.80
C ARG A 117 16.87 11.65 -4.40
N ILE A 118 15.94 10.90 -3.82
CA ILE A 118 14.53 10.96 -4.23
C ILE A 118 14.00 12.37 -3.98
N ARG A 119 13.40 12.94 -5.03
CA ARG A 119 12.70 14.21 -4.98
C ARG A 119 11.22 14.00 -4.70
N GLU A 120 10.58 13.14 -5.49
CA GLU A 120 9.17 12.79 -5.34
C GLU A 120 8.99 11.29 -5.51
N ASN A 121 8.09 10.72 -4.72
CA ASN A 121 7.50 9.42 -4.96
C ASN A 121 6.00 9.56 -4.72
N TYR A 122 5.19 9.26 -5.73
CA TYR A 122 3.73 9.34 -5.63
C TYR A 122 3.06 8.32 -6.53
N VAL A 123 1.81 7.99 -6.19
CA VAL A 123 0.94 7.17 -7.02
C VAL A 123 -0.09 8.06 -7.67
N ARG A 124 -0.41 7.81 -8.94
CA ARG A 124 -1.50 8.49 -9.64
C ARG A 124 -2.39 7.46 -10.32
N VAL A 125 -3.70 7.60 -10.13
CA VAL A 125 -4.72 6.82 -10.83
C VAL A 125 -5.37 7.71 -11.88
N ASN A 126 -5.38 7.26 -13.13
CA ASN A 126 -5.86 8.01 -14.28
C ASN A 126 -5.28 9.44 -14.32
N ARG A 127 -6.15 10.45 -14.55
CA ARG A 127 -5.78 11.86 -14.54
C ARG A 127 -6.07 12.56 -13.20
N TRP A 128 -6.48 11.82 -12.17
CA TRP A 128 -6.75 12.38 -10.85
C TRP A 128 -5.49 12.95 -10.18
N PRO A 129 -5.63 13.78 -9.12
CA PRO A 129 -4.48 14.35 -8.43
C PRO A 129 -3.53 13.27 -7.90
N PRO A 130 -2.20 13.52 -7.93
CA PRO A 130 -1.22 12.65 -7.28
C PRO A 130 -1.54 12.38 -5.82
N MET A 131 -1.23 11.17 -5.35
CA MET A 131 -1.35 10.78 -3.95
C MET A 131 0.03 10.77 -3.28
N SER A 132 0.12 11.43 -2.13
CA SER A 132 1.23 11.23 -1.20
C SER A 132 1.15 9.84 -0.58
N ILE A 133 2.32 9.30 -0.23
CA ILE A 133 2.48 7.94 0.27
C ILE A 133 2.98 8.01 1.71
N THR A 134 2.37 7.20 2.58
CA THR A 134 2.81 7.04 3.97
C THR A 134 2.90 5.56 4.32
N ARG A 135 4.01 5.16 4.93
CA ARG A 135 4.15 3.85 5.63
C ARG A 135 3.78 4.06 7.09
N LYS A 136 2.75 3.37 7.57
CA LYS A 136 2.23 3.50 8.94
C LYS A 136 3.06 2.66 9.94
N PRO A 137 2.97 2.92 11.26
CA PRO A 137 3.72 2.18 12.28
C PRO A 137 3.43 0.68 12.37
N ASP A 138 2.21 0.27 11.98
CA ASP A 138 1.80 -1.13 11.81
C ASP A 138 2.31 -1.74 10.49
N TRP A 139 3.06 -0.97 9.70
CA TRP A 139 3.56 -1.33 8.38
C TRP A 139 2.49 -1.44 7.29
N SER A 140 1.29 -0.90 7.49
CA SER A 140 0.36 -0.66 6.39
C SER A 140 0.82 0.51 5.52
N TRP A 141 0.34 0.58 4.28
CA TRP A 141 0.50 1.71 3.38
C TRP A 141 -0.77 2.55 3.35
N GLU A 142 -0.59 3.86 3.23
CA GLU A 142 -1.64 4.81 2.93
C GLU A 142 -1.25 5.64 1.71
N LEU A 143 -2.17 5.77 0.76
CA LEU A 143 -2.08 6.67 -0.38
C LEU A 143 -3.19 7.70 -0.21
N ILE A 144 -2.83 8.98 -0.14
CA ILE A 144 -3.81 10.03 0.14
C ILE A 144 -3.59 11.22 -0.76
N ASN A 145 -4.69 11.80 -1.24
CA ASN A 145 -4.73 13.18 -1.67
C ASN A 145 -5.92 13.87 -1.00
N ARG A 146 -6.16 15.14 -1.33
CA ARG A 146 -7.24 15.90 -0.70
C ARG A 146 -8.65 15.34 -0.95
N ILE A 147 -8.87 14.48 -1.96
CA ILE A 147 -10.19 14.00 -2.39
C ILE A 147 -10.44 12.57 -1.94
N TYR A 148 -9.42 11.72 -1.88
CA TYR A 148 -9.61 10.30 -1.57
C TYR A 148 -8.36 9.67 -0.94
N VAL A 149 -8.60 8.53 -0.31
CA VAL A 149 -7.63 7.74 0.43
C VAL A 149 -7.69 6.29 -0.03
N TYR A 150 -6.52 5.64 -0.11
CA TYR A 150 -6.37 4.20 -0.15
C TYR A 150 -5.59 3.75 1.08
N THR A 151 -6.07 2.73 1.78
CA THR A 151 -5.33 2.04 2.83
C THR A 151 -5.17 0.57 2.47
N SER A 152 -3.95 0.04 2.56
CA SER A 152 -3.72 -1.36 2.26
C SER A 152 -4.31 -2.27 3.34
N ILE A 153 -4.98 -3.34 2.91
CA ILE A 153 -5.65 -4.30 3.80
C ILE A 153 -4.61 -5.25 4.36
N ALA A 154 -4.59 -5.41 5.70
CA ALA A 154 -3.65 -6.28 6.39
C ALA A 154 -3.65 -7.72 5.82
N ASP A 155 -2.45 -8.26 5.62
CA ASP A 155 -2.20 -9.56 4.99
C ASP A 155 -0.90 -10.22 5.49
N ALA A 156 -0.55 -9.97 6.76
CA ALA A 156 0.69 -10.42 7.38
C ALA A 156 0.90 -11.95 7.33
N GLU A 157 -0.20 -12.69 7.25
CA GLU A 157 -0.27 -14.14 7.11
C GLU A 157 0.18 -14.65 5.74
N LYS A 158 0.31 -13.79 4.70
CA LYS A 158 0.81 -14.20 3.38
C LYS A 158 2.17 -14.88 3.50
N GLU A 159 2.24 -16.16 3.14
CA GLU A 159 3.44 -17.00 3.34
C GLU A 159 4.68 -16.41 2.68
N ALA A 160 4.55 -15.93 1.44
CA ALA A 160 5.65 -15.31 0.69
C ALA A 160 6.02 -13.89 1.19
N GLY A 161 5.21 -13.28 2.04
CA GLY A 161 5.31 -11.86 2.39
C GLY A 161 5.01 -10.94 1.20
N THR A 162 5.14 -9.63 1.42
CA THR A 162 4.72 -8.59 0.48
C THR A 162 5.82 -7.57 0.20
N GLY A 163 5.61 -6.76 -0.84
CA GLY A 163 6.56 -5.74 -1.27
C GLY A 163 7.77 -6.32 -2.03
N PRO A 164 8.70 -5.46 -2.46
CA PRO A 164 9.78 -5.83 -3.37
C PRO A 164 10.72 -6.89 -2.78
N LEU A 165 11.21 -7.79 -3.65
CA LEU A 165 12.21 -8.82 -3.30
C LEU A 165 13.58 -8.22 -2.98
N PHE A 166 13.88 -7.04 -3.50
CA PHE A 166 15.15 -6.34 -3.34
C PHE A 166 14.90 -4.95 -2.76
N TYR A 167 15.95 -4.32 -2.23
CA TYR A 167 15.84 -2.98 -1.64
C TYR A 167 15.30 -1.97 -2.66
N ALA A 168 14.13 -1.43 -2.35
CA ALA A 168 13.65 -0.19 -2.93
C ALA A 168 14.14 0.96 -2.04
N PHE A 169 15.24 1.60 -2.45
CA PHE A 169 15.72 2.86 -1.86
C PHE A 169 14.75 3.99 -2.18
#